data_AF-A0ABD5SDN9-F1
#
_entry.id   AF-A0ABD5SDN9-F1
#
_cell.length_a   1.000
_cell.length_b   1.000
_cell.length_c   1.000
_cell.angle_alpha   90.00
_cell.angle_beta   90.00
_cell.angle_gamma   90.00
#
_symmetry.space_group_name_H-M   'P 1'
#
loop_
_entity.id
_entity.type
_entity.pdbx_description
1 polymer ?
#
loop_
_entity_poly.entity_id
_entity_poly.type
_entity_poly.pdbx_seq_one_letter_code
_entity_poly.pdbx_strand_id
1 'polypeptide(L)'
;VGVILANVGFALLGPAGEQASIAATVGIGLGLPDGTGTPLVSVAIAVLVAGTVYLDIGRDRAGAQRRFLLAMGGLVAFSAGGSQVGLAIGPLVPIFGDVDVPLWALLVGGGLGLLAGSWTGAPRMIKAIAQDYASMGPRRSIAALIPSFAIAQAAVAFGIPVSFNEIIVSAIVGAGYAAGDAGVSRSKMGYTVLAWVASLVGSLVLGFGVYSAVRLVF
;
A
#
# COMPACT_ATOMS: atom_id res chain seq x y z
N VAL A 1 10.53 -7.30 5.92
CA VAL A 1 10.38 -5.82 5.82
C VAL A 1 11.63 -5.17 5.26
N GLY A 2 12.80 -5.22 5.94
CA GLY A 2 14.02 -4.57 5.45
C GLY A 2 14.43 -4.95 4.03
N VAL A 3 14.39 -6.26 3.67
CA VAL A 3 14.65 -6.71 2.29
C VAL A 3 13.67 -6.09 1.29
N ILE A 4 12.37 -6.08 1.63
CA ILE A 4 11.33 -5.50 0.75
C ILE A 4 11.61 -4.01 0.55
N LEU A 5 11.88 -3.28 1.64
CA LEU A 5 12.19 -1.84 1.60
C LEU A 5 13.41 -1.53 0.72
N ALA A 6 14.47 -2.32 0.84
CA ALA A 6 15.67 -2.16 0.04
C ALA A 6 15.39 -2.31 -1.47
N ASN A 7 14.37 -3.10 -1.83
CA ASN A 7 14.05 -3.47 -3.21
C ASN A 7 12.79 -2.80 -3.77
N VAL A 8 12.15 -1.89 -3.03
CA VAL A 8 11.06 -1.08 -3.59
C VAL A 8 11.61 -0.17 -4.67
N GLY A 9 10.97 -0.17 -5.85
CA GLY A 9 11.28 0.74 -6.94
C GLY A 9 10.77 2.14 -6.66
N PHE A 10 11.64 3.14 -6.88
CA PHE A 10 11.28 4.55 -6.82
C PHE A 10 11.64 5.21 -8.14
N ALA A 11 10.69 5.96 -8.70
CA ALA A 11 10.91 6.72 -9.94
C ALA A 11 12.01 7.79 -9.79
N LEU A 12 12.26 8.29 -8.58
CA LEU A 12 13.31 9.29 -8.30
C LEU A 12 14.73 8.72 -8.29
N LEU A 13 14.87 7.40 -8.18
CA LEU A 13 16.18 6.74 -8.09
C LEU A 13 16.66 6.19 -9.43
N GLY A 14 15.75 6.01 -10.38
CA GLY A 14 16.04 5.49 -11.72
C GLY A 14 16.27 6.61 -12.75
N PRO A 15 16.82 6.27 -13.93
CA PRO A 15 16.79 7.12 -15.10
C PRO A 15 15.35 7.53 -15.50
N ALA A 16 15.21 8.57 -16.33
CA ALA A 16 13.89 9.00 -16.80
C ALA A 16 13.13 7.85 -17.49
N GLY A 17 11.94 7.53 -16.97
CA GLY A 17 11.10 6.43 -17.48
C GLY A 17 11.33 5.08 -16.79
N GLU A 18 12.34 4.96 -15.93
CA GLU A 18 12.67 3.73 -15.21
C GLU A 18 12.58 3.93 -13.69
N GLN A 19 12.41 2.84 -12.95
CA GLN A 19 12.48 2.84 -11.49
C GLN A 19 13.74 2.11 -11.04
N ALA A 20 14.41 2.63 -10.02
CA ALA A 20 15.48 1.92 -9.34
C ALA A 20 15.16 1.72 -7.86
N SER A 21 15.71 0.66 -7.29
CA SER A 21 15.59 0.41 -5.86
C SER A 21 16.75 1.03 -5.08
N ILE A 22 16.54 1.27 -3.79
CA ILE A 22 17.61 1.77 -2.89
C ILE A 22 18.83 0.85 -2.95
N ALA A 23 18.61 -0.47 -2.96
CA ALA A 23 19.68 -1.45 -3.02
C ALA A 23 20.49 -1.36 -4.32
N ALA A 24 19.82 -1.16 -5.46
CA ALA A 24 20.48 -1.00 -6.75
C ALA A 24 21.29 0.30 -6.80
N THR A 25 20.69 1.43 -6.41
CA THR A 25 21.35 2.75 -6.43
C THR A 25 22.56 2.81 -5.50
N VAL A 26 22.43 2.28 -4.28
CA VAL A 26 23.54 2.23 -3.33
C VAL A 26 24.62 1.23 -3.78
N GLY A 27 24.23 0.10 -4.36
CA GLY A 27 25.18 -0.88 -4.90
C GLY A 27 26.07 -0.27 -5.99
N ILE A 28 25.46 0.45 -6.94
CA ILE A 28 26.17 1.18 -8.00
C ILE A 28 27.05 2.28 -7.40
N GLY A 29 26.52 3.08 -6.47
CA GLY A 29 27.26 4.19 -5.85
C GLY A 29 28.48 3.74 -5.03
N LEU A 30 28.47 2.51 -4.51
CA LEU A 30 29.60 1.90 -3.80
C LEU A 30 30.59 1.16 -4.74
N GLY A 31 30.32 1.12 -6.05
CA GLY A 31 31.15 0.40 -7.02
C GLY A 31 31.15 -1.12 -6.82
N LEU A 32 30.06 -1.67 -6.26
CA LEU A 32 29.96 -3.12 -6.05
C LEU A 32 29.74 -3.86 -7.39
N PRO A 33 30.24 -5.10 -7.54
CA PRO A 33 30.10 -5.84 -8.79
C PRO A 33 28.64 -6.07 -9.18
N ASP A 34 28.37 -5.97 -10.48
CA ASP A 34 27.06 -6.24 -11.08
C ASP A 34 26.55 -7.63 -10.66
N GLY A 35 25.28 -7.70 -10.26
CA GLY A 35 24.64 -8.92 -9.77
C GLY A 35 24.88 -9.22 -8.28
N THR A 36 25.96 -8.73 -7.66
CA THR A 36 26.22 -8.93 -6.21
C THR A 36 25.94 -7.71 -5.35
N GLY A 37 26.03 -6.50 -5.92
CA GLY A 37 25.79 -5.25 -5.18
C GLY A 37 24.39 -5.16 -4.57
N THR A 38 23.35 -5.36 -5.39
CA THR A 38 21.94 -5.31 -4.96
C THR A 38 21.62 -6.31 -3.84
N PRO A 39 21.94 -7.62 -3.93
CA PRO A 39 21.66 -8.55 -2.84
C PRO A 39 22.47 -8.24 -1.58
N LEU A 40 23.74 -7.82 -1.70
CA LEU A 40 24.55 -7.44 -0.53
C LEU A 40 23.97 -6.25 0.22
N VAL A 41 23.61 -5.18 -0.50
CA VAL A 41 22.97 -4.00 0.12
C VAL A 41 21.61 -4.37 0.72
N SER A 42 20.84 -5.23 0.05
CA SER A 42 19.55 -5.71 0.57
C SER A 42 19.71 -6.45 1.90
N VAL A 43 20.71 -7.33 2.00
CA VAL A 43 21.03 -8.04 3.25
C VAL A 43 21.52 -7.06 4.31
N ALA A 44 22.39 -6.10 3.97
CA ALA A 44 22.87 -5.10 4.90
C ALA A 44 21.74 -4.26 5.50
N ILE A 45 20.81 -3.77 4.66
CA ILE A 45 19.61 -3.04 5.10
C ILE A 45 18.72 -3.94 5.96
N ALA A 46 18.54 -5.21 5.58
CA ALA A 46 17.74 -6.14 6.36
C ALA A 46 18.33 -6.40 7.76
N VAL A 47 19.65 -6.59 7.86
CA VAL A 47 20.36 -6.74 9.14
C VAL A 47 20.29 -5.47 9.96
N LEU A 48 20.43 -4.29 9.36
CA LEU A 48 20.29 -3.01 10.05
C LEU A 48 18.89 -2.82 10.63
N VAL A 49 17.85 -3.09 9.84
CA VAL A 49 16.45 -3.01 10.29
C VAL A 49 16.17 -4.05 11.38
N ALA A 50 16.64 -5.29 11.22
CA ALA A 50 16.46 -6.34 12.23
C ALA A 50 17.21 -6.01 13.53
N GLY A 51 18.46 -5.53 13.42
CA GLY A 51 19.31 -5.15 14.54
C GLY A 51 18.73 -3.97 15.32
N THR A 52 18.27 -2.92 14.64
CA THR A 52 17.61 -1.77 15.28
C THR A 52 16.36 -2.19 16.03
N VAL A 53 15.49 -3.02 15.43
CA VAL A 53 14.30 -3.56 16.10
C VAL A 53 14.67 -4.45 17.28
N TYR A 54 15.68 -5.32 17.14
CA TYR A 54 16.13 -6.22 18.21
C TYR A 54 16.67 -5.44 19.42
N LEU A 55 17.54 -4.45 19.19
CA LEU A 55 18.09 -3.59 20.23
C LEU A 55 16.98 -2.78 20.93
N ASP A 56 15.99 -2.32 20.17
CA ASP A 56 14.87 -1.55 20.69
C ASP A 56 13.93 -2.40 21.58
N ILE A 57 13.66 -3.65 21.16
CA ILE A 57 12.91 -4.63 21.95
C ILE A 57 13.59 -4.95 23.28
N GLY A 58 14.93 -4.98 23.31
CA GLY A 58 15.71 -5.21 24.52
C GLY A 58 15.60 -4.09 25.56
N ARG A 59 15.31 -2.85 25.12
CA ARG A 59 15.13 -1.68 26.00
C ARG A 59 13.70 -1.54 26.49
N ASP A 60 12.74 -1.54 25.57
CA ASP A 60 11.32 -1.38 25.87
C ASP A 60 10.48 -2.12 24.83
N ARG A 61 9.98 -3.30 25.19
CA ARG A 61 9.16 -4.13 24.30
C ARG A 61 7.88 -3.43 23.85
N ALA A 62 7.22 -2.69 24.73
CA ALA A 62 5.95 -2.05 24.42
C ALA A 62 6.16 -0.83 23.52
N GLY A 63 7.18 -0.01 23.82
CA GLY A 63 7.59 1.10 22.98
C GLY A 63 8.10 0.65 21.61
N ALA A 64 8.88 -0.42 21.54
CA ALA A 64 9.39 -0.96 20.29
C ALA A 64 8.26 -1.43 19.38
N GLN A 65 7.24 -2.10 19.93
CA GLN A 65 6.04 -2.47 19.17
C GLN A 65 5.31 -1.24 18.62
N ARG A 66 5.16 -0.17 19.42
CA ARG A 66 4.50 1.06 18.96
C ARG A 66 5.31 1.77 17.87
N ARG A 67 6.62 1.92 18.04
CA ARG A 67 7.51 2.53 17.04
C ARG A 67 7.53 1.73 15.74
N PHE A 68 7.65 0.41 15.84
CA PHE A 68 7.60 -0.47 14.67
C PHE A 68 6.24 -0.41 13.97
N LEU A 69 5.15 -0.39 14.73
CA LEU A 69 3.80 -0.25 14.18
C LEU A 69 3.62 1.09 13.44
N LEU A 70 4.11 2.19 14.00
CA LEU A 70 4.06 3.50 13.35
C LEU A 70 4.89 3.51 12.05
N ALA A 71 6.09 2.95 12.07
CA ALA A 71 6.93 2.83 10.89
C ALA A 71 6.26 1.97 9.79
N MET A 72 5.73 0.80 10.16
CA MET A 72 5.00 -0.08 9.25
C MET A 72 3.74 0.58 8.70
N GLY A 73 2.97 1.28 9.54
CA GLY A 73 1.79 2.02 9.11
C GLY A 73 2.12 3.11 8.10
N GLY A 74 3.21 3.85 8.31
CA GLY A 74 3.71 4.84 7.36
C GLY A 74 4.13 4.23 6.02
N LEU A 75 4.84 3.10 6.05
CA LEU A 75 5.27 2.38 4.83
C LEU A 75 4.09 1.85 4.02
N VAL A 76 3.10 1.27 4.71
CA VAL A 76 1.85 0.78 4.12
C VAL A 76 1.05 1.95 3.55
N ALA A 77 0.95 3.07 4.26
CA ALA A 77 0.26 4.27 3.78
C ALA A 77 0.94 4.88 2.55
N PHE A 78 2.27 4.91 2.50
CA PHE A 78 3.03 5.37 1.35
C PHE A 78 2.77 4.51 0.10
N SER A 79 2.85 3.18 0.26
CA SER A 79 2.60 2.22 -0.81
C SER A 79 1.14 2.29 -1.32
N ALA A 80 0.18 2.33 -0.40
CA ALA A 80 -1.23 2.50 -0.74
C ALA A 80 -1.47 3.83 -1.47
N GLY A 81 -0.91 4.93 -0.97
CA GLY A 81 -1.07 6.25 -1.58
C GLY A 81 -0.57 6.28 -3.04
N GLY A 82 0.64 5.79 -3.28
CA GLY A 82 1.22 5.76 -4.63
C GLY A 82 0.38 4.95 -5.62
N SER A 83 -0.02 3.74 -5.24
CA SER A 83 -0.86 2.88 -6.09
C SER A 83 -2.25 3.47 -6.36
N GLN A 84 -2.91 4.02 -5.35
CA GLN A 84 -4.27 4.57 -5.49
C GLN A 84 -4.31 5.86 -6.29
N VAL A 85 -3.30 6.74 -6.15
CA VAL A 85 -3.18 7.92 -7.03
C VAL A 85 -3.05 7.47 -8.48
N GLY A 86 -2.17 6.50 -8.76
CA GLY A 86 -1.99 5.95 -10.12
C GLY A 86 -3.28 5.43 -10.75
N LEU A 87 -4.07 4.66 -9.99
CA LEU A 87 -5.39 4.16 -10.45
C LEU A 87 -6.39 5.30 -10.72
N ALA A 88 -6.38 6.35 -9.89
CA ALA A 88 -7.30 7.48 -10.03
C ALA A 88 -6.96 8.37 -11.23
N ILE A 89 -5.67 8.65 -11.46
CA ILE A 89 -5.23 9.52 -12.55
C ILE A 89 -5.07 8.79 -13.88
N GLY A 90 -4.96 7.46 -13.89
CA GLY A 90 -4.68 6.65 -15.08
C GLY A 90 -5.59 6.99 -16.27
N PRO A 91 -6.92 7.07 -16.11
CA PRO A 91 -7.83 7.47 -17.20
C PRO A 91 -7.64 8.93 -17.67
N LEU A 92 -7.07 9.80 -16.83
CA LEU A 92 -6.87 11.22 -17.14
C LEU A 92 -5.60 11.47 -17.95
N VAL A 93 -4.57 10.62 -17.81
CA VAL A 93 -3.29 10.77 -18.51
C VAL A 93 -3.44 10.96 -20.03
N PRO A 94 -4.16 10.11 -20.78
CA PRO A 94 -4.30 10.32 -22.22
C PRO A 94 -5.09 11.58 -22.58
N ILE A 95 -6.12 11.93 -21.80
CA ILE A 95 -6.98 13.10 -22.07
C ILE A 95 -6.21 14.41 -21.88
N PHE A 96 -5.41 14.47 -20.82
CA PHE A 96 -4.65 15.66 -20.46
C PHE A 96 -3.29 15.75 -21.18
N GLY A 97 -2.85 14.65 -21.80
CA GLY A 97 -1.70 14.62 -22.70
C GLY A 97 -1.91 15.48 -23.95
N ASP A 98 -3.14 15.54 -24.48
CA ASP A 98 -3.50 16.35 -25.65
C ASP A 98 -3.47 17.87 -25.38
N VAL A 99 -3.39 18.27 -24.10
CA VAL A 99 -3.38 19.66 -23.64
C VAL A 99 -2.07 20.04 -22.94
N ASP A 100 -1.01 19.23 -23.15
CA ASP A 100 0.35 19.43 -22.62
C ASP A 100 0.43 19.60 -21.09
N VAL A 101 -0.50 18.99 -20.34
CA VAL A 101 -0.42 18.99 -18.87
C VAL A 101 0.65 17.99 -18.42
N PRO A 102 1.65 18.42 -17.63
CA PRO A 102 2.73 17.53 -17.26
C PRO A 102 2.26 16.49 -16.22
N LEU A 103 2.75 15.25 -16.36
CA LEU A 103 2.37 14.12 -15.51
C LEU A 103 2.56 14.39 -14.00
N TRP A 104 3.61 15.12 -13.62
CA TRP A 104 3.86 15.46 -12.22
C TRP A 104 2.72 16.32 -11.63
N ALA A 105 2.09 17.19 -12.42
CA ALA A 105 0.98 18.03 -11.95
C ALA A 105 -0.27 17.17 -11.71
N LEU A 106 -0.53 16.19 -12.57
CA LEU A 106 -1.60 15.20 -12.37
C LEU A 106 -1.34 14.34 -11.12
N LEU A 107 -0.10 13.90 -10.90
CA LEU A 107 0.28 13.12 -9.71
C LEU A 107 0.12 13.94 -8.42
N VAL A 108 0.56 15.21 -8.41
CA VAL A 108 0.40 16.10 -7.27
C VAL A 108 -1.08 16.41 -7.02
N GLY A 109 -1.84 16.75 -8.05
CA GLY A 109 -3.28 17.01 -7.95
C GLY A 109 -4.06 15.80 -7.47
N GLY A 110 -3.79 14.63 -8.04
CA GLY A 110 -4.38 13.36 -7.61
C GLY A 110 -4.01 13.00 -6.17
N GLY A 111 -2.76 13.23 -5.77
CA GLY A 111 -2.29 13.07 -4.39
C GLY A 111 -3.02 13.98 -3.41
N LEU A 112 -3.15 15.27 -3.73
CA LEU A 112 -3.90 16.24 -2.93
C LEU A 112 -5.38 15.88 -2.83
N GLY A 113 -6.00 15.46 -3.94
CA GLY A 113 -7.38 14.99 -3.96
C GLY A 113 -7.59 13.76 -3.08
N LEU A 114 -6.68 12.79 -3.13
CA LEU A 114 -6.72 11.60 -2.30
C LEU A 114 -6.52 11.94 -0.81
N LEU A 115 -5.62 12.87 -0.48
CA LEU A 115 -5.43 13.37 0.89
C LEU A 115 -6.71 14.05 1.41
N ALA A 116 -7.29 14.96 0.63
CA ALA A 116 -8.54 15.63 0.99
C ALA A 116 -9.69 14.62 1.20
N GLY A 117 -9.87 13.68 0.27
CA GLY A 117 -10.88 12.63 0.37
C GLY A 117 -10.68 11.73 1.59
N SER A 118 -9.46 11.25 1.81
CA SER A 118 -9.14 10.41 2.96
C SER A 118 -9.36 11.12 4.29
N TRP A 119 -9.04 12.41 4.42
CA TRP A 119 -9.25 13.17 5.64
C TRP A 119 -10.72 13.19 6.10
N THR A 120 -11.66 13.26 5.14
CA THR A 120 -13.10 13.30 5.45
C THR A 120 -13.69 11.93 5.84
N GLY A 121 -13.16 10.84 5.30
CA GLY A 121 -13.67 9.48 5.48
C GLY A 121 -12.91 8.63 6.50
N ALA A 122 -11.65 8.96 6.77
CA ALA A 122 -10.73 8.12 7.54
C ALA A 122 -11.19 7.81 8.97
N PRO A 123 -11.77 8.74 9.77
CA PRO A 123 -12.10 8.44 11.16
C PRO A 123 -13.08 7.27 11.33
N ARG A 124 -14.09 7.19 10.45
CA ARG A 124 -15.06 6.09 10.45
C ARG A 124 -14.43 4.76 10.06
N MET A 125 -13.56 4.78 9.04
CA MET A 125 -12.88 3.57 8.56
C MET A 125 -11.86 3.05 9.57
N ILE A 126 -11.07 3.92 10.18
CA ILE A 126 -10.09 3.56 11.22
C ILE A 126 -10.79 2.88 12.39
N LYS A 127 -11.91 3.45 12.86
CA LYS A 127 -12.69 2.84 13.95
C LYS A 127 -13.20 1.46 13.56
N ALA A 128 -13.79 1.32 12.37
CA ALA A 128 -14.32 0.05 11.92
C ALA A 128 -13.20 -1.01 11.86
N ILE A 129 -12.10 -0.71 11.19
CA ILE A 129 -10.99 -1.65 11.01
C ILE A 129 -10.33 -2.03 12.35
N ALA A 130 -10.15 -1.08 13.27
CA ALA A 130 -9.44 -1.31 14.53
C ALA A 130 -10.29 -2.01 15.60
N GLN A 131 -11.62 -1.93 15.52
CA GLN A 131 -12.53 -2.39 16.59
C GLN A 131 -13.65 -3.31 16.10
N ASP A 132 -14.23 -3.06 14.93
CA ASP A 132 -15.42 -3.78 14.46
C ASP A 132 -15.08 -5.06 13.67
N TYR A 133 -13.95 -5.08 12.97
CA TYR A 133 -13.50 -6.25 12.18
C TYR A 133 -12.72 -7.26 13.01
N ALA A 134 -11.84 -6.77 13.89
CA ALA A 134 -11.08 -7.54 14.85
C ALA A 134 -10.65 -6.62 16.00
N SER A 135 -10.49 -7.15 17.22
CA SER A 135 -9.98 -6.36 18.33
C SER A 135 -8.46 -6.13 18.18
N MET A 136 -8.04 -4.99 17.61
CA MET A 136 -6.65 -4.79 17.20
C MET A 136 -5.78 -4.22 18.32
N GLY A 137 -4.89 -5.06 18.86
CA GLY A 137 -3.74 -4.64 19.67
C GLY A 137 -2.48 -4.42 18.81
N PRO A 138 -1.38 -3.89 19.38
CA PRO A 138 -0.14 -3.64 18.65
C PRO A 138 0.42 -4.87 17.94
N ARG A 139 0.47 -6.02 18.63
CA ARG A 139 0.99 -7.28 18.06
C ARG A 139 0.13 -7.79 16.89
N ARG A 140 -1.19 -7.69 16.99
CA ARG A 140 -2.13 -8.09 15.93
C ARG A 140 -2.03 -7.18 14.72
N SER A 141 -1.88 -5.88 14.95
CA SER A 141 -1.68 -4.87 13.90
C SER A 141 -0.39 -5.13 13.14
N ILE A 142 0.71 -5.46 13.84
CA ILE A 142 1.96 -5.86 13.20
C ILE A 142 1.79 -7.14 12.38
N ALA A 143 1.11 -8.14 12.94
CA ALA A 143 0.84 -9.41 12.25
C ALA A 143 -0.03 -9.26 11.00
N ALA A 144 -0.90 -8.24 10.94
CA ALA A 144 -1.67 -7.90 9.74
C ALA A 144 -0.85 -7.07 8.72
N LEU A 145 -0.13 -6.04 9.17
CA LEU A 145 0.56 -5.10 8.27
C LEU A 145 1.74 -5.71 7.53
N ILE A 146 2.50 -6.62 8.15
CA ILE A 146 3.65 -7.26 7.49
C ILE A 146 3.22 -8.04 6.23
N PRO A 147 2.27 -9.01 6.30
CA PRO A 147 1.83 -9.72 5.11
C PRO A 147 1.12 -8.80 4.11
N SER A 148 0.31 -7.83 4.56
CA SER A 148 -0.30 -6.87 3.64
C SER A 148 0.74 -6.08 2.84
N PHE A 149 1.78 -5.58 3.52
CA PHE A 149 2.87 -4.89 2.86
C PHE A 149 3.61 -5.81 1.89
N ALA A 150 3.92 -7.05 2.28
CA ALA A 150 4.60 -8.00 1.41
C ALA A 150 3.80 -8.32 0.14
N ILE A 151 2.50 -8.59 0.27
CA ILE A 151 1.60 -8.88 -0.86
C ILE A 151 1.50 -7.66 -1.79
N ALA A 152 1.29 -6.47 -1.23
CA ALA A 152 1.19 -5.25 -2.02
C ALA A 152 2.49 -4.95 -2.79
N GLN A 153 3.65 -5.07 -2.14
CA GLN A 153 4.93 -4.83 -2.81
C GLN A 153 5.24 -5.89 -3.86
N ALA A 154 4.87 -7.15 -3.63
CA ALA A 154 4.99 -8.20 -4.65
C ALA A 154 4.12 -7.89 -5.87
N ALA A 155 2.86 -7.51 -5.65
CA ALA A 155 1.95 -7.13 -6.74
C ALA A 155 2.50 -5.94 -7.56
N VAL A 156 2.99 -4.90 -6.88
CA VAL A 156 3.65 -3.75 -7.53
C VAL A 156 4.87 -4.20 -8.35
N ALA A 157 5.72 -5.08 -7.80
CA ALA A 157 6.89 -5.59 -8.50
C ALA A 157 6.54 -6.39 -9.77
N PHE A 158 5.42 -7.11 -9.76
CA PHE A 158 4.91 -7.84 -10.93
C PHE A 158 4.00 -7.00 -11.85
N GLY A 159 3.75 -5.73 -11.52
CA GLY A 159 2.81 -4.89 -12.27
C GLY A 159 1.36 -5.38 -12.20
N ILE A 160 1.00 -6.18 -11.19
CA ILE A 160 -0.36 -6.71 -11.03
C ILE A 160 -1.20 -5.66 -10.31
N PRO A 161 -2.28 -5.15 -10.91
CA PRO A 161 -3.19 -4.25 -10.21
C PRO A 161 -3.93 -5.03 -9.11
N VAL A 162 -3.81 -4.56 -7.87
CA VAL A 162 -4.44 -5.19 -6.70
C VAL A 162 -5.20 -4.18 -5.85
N SER A 163 -6.22 -4.66 -5.16
CA SER A 163 -7.01 -3.87 -4.20
C SER A 163 -6.33 -3.85 -2.85
N PHE A 164 -5.69 -2.72 -2.51
CA PHE A 164 -5.03 -2.56 -1.21
C PHE A 164 -6.02 -2.68 -0.03
N ASN A 165 -7.26 -2.25 -0.23
CA ASN A 165 -8.33 -2.38 0.74
C ASN A 165 -8.64 -3.85 1.05
N GLU A 166 -8.75 -4.70 0.02
CA GLU A 166 -8.97 -6.15 0.20
C GLU A 166 -7.79 -6.81 0.91
N ILE A 167 -6.56 -6.45 0.53
CA ILE A 167 -5.35 -6.99 1.16
C ILE A 167 -5.32 -6.68 2.67
N ILE A 168 -5.60 -5.43 3.06
CA ILE A 168 -5.57 -5.01 4.47
C ILE A 168 -6.69 -5.65 5.27
N VAL A 169 -7.94 -5.60 4.77
CA VAL A 169 -9.08 -6.18 5.48
C VAL A 169 -8.89 -7.69 5.67
N SER A 170 -8.45 -8.40 4.63
CA SER A 170 -8.20 -9.84 4.70
C SER A 170 -7.08 -10.20 5.68
N ALA A 171 -6.00 -9.42 5.72
CA ALA A 171 -4.91 -9.65 6.67
C ALA A 171 -5.32 -9.35 8.12
N ILE A 172 -6.19 -8.35 8.35
CA ILE A 172 -6.70 -8.02 9.68
C ILE A 172 -7.63 -9.13 10.20
N VAL A 173 -8.53 -9.60 9.36
CA VAL A 173 -9.37 -10.77 9.64
C VAL A 173 -8.49 -11.99 9.94
N GLY A 174 -7.51 -12.28 9.09
CA GLY A 174 -6.58 -13.40 9.27
C GLY A 174 -5.78 -13.31 10.58
N ALA A 175 -5.27 -12.12 10.92
CA ALA A 175 -4.58 -11.88 12.19
C ALA A 175 -5.51 -12.03 13.40
N GLY A 176 -6.78 -11.67 13.26
CA GLY A 176 -7.82 -11.90 14.27
C GLY A 176 -8.07 -13.38 14.52
N TYR A 177 -8.25 -14.16 13.45
CA TYR A 177 -8.42 -15.62 13.55
C TYR A 177 -7.19 -16.31 14.15
N ALA A 178 -5.99 -15.95 13.70
CA ALA A 178 -4.74 -16.50 14.23
C ALA A 178 -4.52 -16.21 15.72
N ALA A 179 -5.19 -15.18 16.26
CA ALA A 179 -5.14 -14.81 17.68
C ALA A 179 -6.29 -15.41 18.52
N GLY A 180 -6.97 -16.45 18.03
CA GLY A 180 -7.99 -17.20 18.76
C GLY A 180 -9.43 -16.70 18.56
N ASP A 181 -9.77 -16.23 17.35
CA ASP A 181 -11.11 -15.77 16.94
C ASP A 181 -11.68 -14.58 17.77
N ALA A 182 -10.83 -13.95 18.58
CA ALA A 182 -11.24 -12.93 19.55
C ALA A 182 -11.68 -11.63 18.87
N GLY A 183 -12.99 -11.47 18.69
CA GLY A 183 -13.61 -10.25 18.18
C GLY A 183 -13.66 -10.15 16.66
N VAL A 184 -13.56 -11.27 15.94
CA VAL A 184 -13.77 -11.29 14.48
C VAL A 184 -15.27 -11.31 14.17
N SER A 185 -15.77 -10.31 13.44
CA SER A 185 -17.19 -10.22 13.11
C SER A 185 -17.52 -10.86 11.75
N ARG A 186 -18.11 -12.06 11.77
CA ARG A 186 -18.57 -12.78 10.56
C ARG A 186 -19.61 -12.01 9.75
N SER A 187 -20.50 -11.31 10.43
CA SER A 187 -21.49 -10.46 9.79
C SER A 187 -20.83 -9.31 9.01
N LYS A 188 -19.87 -8.60 9.63
CA LYS A 188 -19.14 -7.50 8.96
C LYS A 188 -18.34 -8.00 7.75
N MET A 189 -17.70 -9.16 7.86
CA MET A 189 -17.04 -9.77 6.70
C MET A 189 -18.01 -10.03 5.54
N GLY A 190 -19.18 -10.61 5.83
CA GLY A 190 -20.22 -10.83 4.81
C GLY A 190 -20.66 -9.53 4.14
N TYR A 191 -20.93 -8.48 4.92
CA TYR A 191 -21.27 -7.17 4.36
C TYR A 191 -20.15 -6.57 3.50
N THR A 192 -18.89 -6.84 3.86
CA THR A 192 -17.73 -6.33 3.12
C THR A 192 -17.60 -7.00 1.77
N VAL A 193 -17.71 -8.34 1.74
CA VAL A 193 -17.69 -9.10 0.47
C VAL A 193 -18.86 -8.68 -0.41
N LEU A 194 -20.05 -8.54 0.17
CA LEU A 194 -21.21 -8.04 -0.57
C LEU A 194 -20.97 -6.63 -1.12
N ALA A 195 -20.38 -5.74 -0.32
CA ALA A 195 -20.05 -4.39 -0.76
C ALA A 195 -19.03 -4.38 -1.90
N TRP A 196 -18.02 -5.25 -1.87
CA TRP A 196 -17.05 -5.39 -2.96
C TRP A 196 -17.73 -5.82 -4.26
N VAL A 197 -18.53 -6.89 -4.22
CA VAL A 197 -19.28 -7.37 -5.39
C VAL A 197 -20.25 -6.29 -5.90
N ALA A 198 -21.01 -5.67 -5.00
CA ALA A 198 -21.94 -4.61 -5.36
C ALA A 198 -21.23 -3.39 -5.96
N SER A 199 -20.05 -3.01 -5.45
CA SER A 199 -19.27 -1.90 -6.00
C SER A 199 -18.71 -2.19 -7.39
N LEU A 200 -18.32 -3.44 -7.66
CA LEU A 200 -17.88 -3.86 -8.99
C LEU A 200 -19.04 -3.82 -9.99
N VAL A 201 -20.17 -4.44 -9.65
CA VAL A 201 -21.36 -4.44 -10.51
C VAL A 201 -21.87 -3.01 -10.73
N GLY A 202 -21.95 -2.23 -9.66
CA GLY A 202 -22.39 -0.84 -9.72
C GLY A 202 -21.51 0.04 -10.59
N SER A 203 -20.17 -0.08 -10.47
CA SER A 203 -19.25 0.70 -11.29
C SER A 203 -19.33 0.34 -12.77
N LEU A 204 -19.52 -0.94 -13.11
CA LEU A 204 -19.73 -1.39 -14.49
C LEU A 204 -21.04 -0.85 -15.07
N VAL A 205 -22.15 -0.97 -14.33
CA VAL A 205 -23.46 -0.49 -14.78
C VAL A 205 -23.45 1.03 -14.97
N LEU A 206 -22.89 1.78 -14.02
CA LEU A 206 -22.78 3.23 -14.13
C LEU A 206 -21.87 3.65 -15.28
N GLY A 207 -20.68 3.04 -15.39
CA GLY A 207 -19.74 3.35 -16.46
C GLY A 207 -20.33 3.09 -17.85
N PHE A 208 -20.91 1.91 -18.05
CA PHE A 208 -21.56 1.55 -19.31
C PHE A 208 -22.80 2.42 -19.60
N GLY A 209 -23.61 2.70 -18.58
CA GLY A 209 -24.81 3.52 -18.71
C GLY A 209 -24.48 4.96 -19.11
N VAL A 210 -23.49 5.58 -18.46
CA VAL A 210 -23.03 6.93 -18.79
C VAL A 210 -22.44 6.97 -20.20
N TYR A 211 -21.56 6.02 -20.55
CA TYR A 211 -21.01 5.93 -21.91
C TYR A 211 -22.10 5.81 -22.97
N SER A 212 -23.08 4.93 -22.75
CA SER A 212 -24.18 4.71 -23.68
C SER A 212 -25.05 5.96 -23.83
N ALA A 213 -25.32 6.67 -22.73
CA ALA A 213 -26.08 7.91 -22.76
C ALA A 213 -25.35 9.02 -23.54
N VAL A 214 -24.04 9.19 -23.32
CA VAL A 214 -23.22 10.17 -24.05
C VAL A 214 -23.25 9.85 -25.56
N ARG A 215 -23.08 8.59 -25.94
CA ARG A 215 -23.11 8.13 -27.35
C ARG A 215 -24.48 8.30 -28.02
N LEU A 216 -25.56 8.40 -27.26
CA LEU A 216 -26.89 8.67 -27.84
C LEU A 216 -27.09 10.15 -28.16
N VAL A 217 -26.33 11.04 -27.50
CA VAL A 217 -26.46 12.49 -27.63
C VAL A 217 -25.45 13.07 -28.63
N PHE A 218 -24.23 12.50 -28.67
CA PHE A 218 -23.14 12.90 -29.56
C PHE A 218 -22.82 11.78 -30.56
#